data_AF-A0A9D7UUV2-F1
#
_entry.id   AF-A0A9D7UUV2-F1
#
_cell.length_a   1.000
_cell.length_b   1.000
_cell.length_c   1.000
_cell.angle_alpha   90.00
_cell.angle_beta   90.00
_cell.angle_gamma   90.00
#
_symmetry.space_group_name_H-M   'P 1'
#
loop_
_entity.id
_entity.type
_entity.pdbx_description
1 polymer ?
#
loop_
_entity_poly.entity_id
_entity_poly.type
_entity_poly.pdbx_seq_one_letter_code
_entity_poly.pdbx_strand_id
1 'polypeptide(L)'
;MASRVSKITSKTNMANWRQMMRASLIRSGALIGAATLGMFAIFYGLSVLSYSPADAAFNSSAAGVQHNWMGQSGAYMGDAALFLFGLPAIFLLPLMLVFARRLWRDVPQPEWKRQLVQCVFGMLLMGFGMAYWQHGSDIGLPAGWGGTIALLADSGITPLLSRIDGGLGTLVRVTLIFASLLGGIALVVRSLQLERPLFRVSAIPFPKSPRWAADDLGAIGDDSTPPVEAKPPRKVIEPENRKPPVIDDRNAAPKKAAFSTG
;
A
#
# COMPACT_ATOMS: atom_id res chain seq x y z
N MET A 1 57.84 16.25 -1.74
CA MET A 1 56.65 17.12 -1.56
C MET A 1 55.42 16.23 -1.37
N ALA A 2 54.63 16.51 -0.33
CA ALA A 2 53.74 15.57 0.34
C ALA A 2 52.35 15.39 -0.32
N SER A 3 51.80 14.19 -0.13
CA SER A 3 50.48 13.73 -0.56
C SER A 3 49.33 14.43 0.19
N ARG A 4 48.40 15.05 -0.55
CA ARG A 4 47.13 15.61 -0.04
C ARG A 4 45.93 15.07 -0.81
N VAL A 5 45.60 13.78 -0.70
CA VAL A 5 44.42 13.22 -1.40
C VAL A 5 43.46 12.38 -0.53
N SER A 6 43.78 12.01 0.71
CA SER A 6 42.98 10.98 1.41
C SER A 6 41.82 11.46 2.32
N LYS A 7 41.69 12.76 2.64
CA LYS A 7 40.71 13.22 3.66
C LYS A 7 39.30 13.54 3.15
N ILE A 8 39.11 13.82 1.86
CA ILE A 8 37.79 14.21 1.32
C ILE A 8 36.93 12.96 1.03
N THR A 9 37.55 11.88 0.57
CA THR A 9 36.86 10.63 0.20
C THR A 9 36.20 9.91 1.38
N SER A 10 36.82 9.95 2.57
CA SER A 10 36.31 9.26 3.76
C SER A 10 35.07 9.91 4.36
N LYS A 11 35.00 11.25 4.39
CA LYS A 11 33.81 11.99 4.86
C LYS A 11 32.61 11.77 3.93
N THR A 12 32.82 11.79 2.62
CA THR A 12 31.77 11.50 1.62
C THR A 12 31.29 10.06 1.74
N ASN A 13 32.19 9.10 1.93
CA ASN A 13 31.83 7.69 2.17
C ASN A 13 31.04 7.49 3.47
N MET A 14 31.41 8.15 4.57
CA MET A 14 30.66 8.08 5.84
C MET A 14 29.27 8.72 5.74
N ALA A 15 29.15 9.86 5.05
CA ALA A 15 27.85 10.50 4.81
C ALA A 15 26.96 9.61 3.93
N ASN A 16 27.51 9.01 2.87
CA ASN A 16 26.80 8.06 2.00
C ASN A 16 26.36 6.80 2.76
N TRP A 17 27.22 6.21 3.62
CA TRP A 17 26.84 5.05 4.44
C TRP A 17 25.67 5.36 5.38
N ARG A 18 25.68 6.54 6.04
CA ARG A 18 24.56 6.97 6.90
C ARG A 18 23.26 7.13 6.11
N GLN A 19 23.33 7.67 4.89
CA GLN A 19 22.17 7.82 4.02
C GLN A 19 21.65 6.46 3.53
N MET A 20 22.54 5.56 3.12
CA MET A 20 22.20 4.20 2.70
C MET A 20 21.58 3.39 3.85
N MET A 21 22.14 3.46 5.05
CA MET A 21 21.59 2.82 6.26
C MET A 21 20.20 3.37 6.60
N ARG A 22 20.03 4.70 6.57
CA ARG A 22 18.70 5.33 6.79
C ARG A 22 17.68 4.89 5.74
N ALA A 23 18.06 4.87 4.47
CA ALA A 23 17.18 4.43 3.39
C ALA A 23 16.78 2.95 3.56
N SER A 24 17.73 2.09 3.92
CA SER A 24 17.48 0.68 4.20
C SER A 24 16.53 0.48 5.39
N LEU A 25 16.76 1.21 6.50
CA LEU A 25 15.92 1.16 7.69
C LEU A 25 14.50 1.70 7.45
N ILE A 26 14.35 2.77 6.67
CA ILE A 26 13.04 3.32 6.31
C ILE A 26 12.29 2.31 5.43
N ARG A 27 12.97 1.68 4.47
CA ARG A 27 12.35 0.70 3.58
C ARG A 27 11.94 -0.58 4.33
N SER A 28 12.79 -1.09 5.23
CA SER A 28 12.45 -2.25 6.05
C SER A 28 11.33 -1.95 7.04
N GLY A 29 11.36 -0.78 7.68
CA GLY A 29 10.29 -0.29 8.54
C GLY A 29 8.95 -0.14 7.80
N ALA A 30 8.98 0.37 6.56
CA ALA A 30 7.80 0.45 5.70
C ALA A 30 7.24 -0.94 5.36
N LEU A 31 8.08 -1.92 5.04
CA LEU A 31 7.63 -3.29 4.76
C LEU A 31 7.03 -3.97 5.99
N ILE A 32 7.64 -3.82 7.15
CA ILE A 32 7.09 -4.33 8.42
C ILE A 32 5.74 -3.65 8.69
N GLY A 33 5.66 -2.32 8.56
CA GLY A 33 4.42 -1.56 8.72
C GLY A 33 3.33 -1.98 7.73
N ALA A 34 3.70 -2.31 6.49
CA ALA A 34 2.76 -2.79 5.48
C ALA A 34 2.23 -4.19 5.82
N ALA A 35 3.09 -5.09 6.28
CA ALA A 35 2.72 -6.43 6.70
C ALA A 35 1.80 -6.40 7.92
N THR A 36 2.16 -5.62 8.95
CA THR A 36 1.35 -5.49 10.17
C THR A 36 0.00 -4.86 9.87
N LEU A 37 -0.05 -3.80 9.06
CA LEU A 37 -1.31 -3.17 8.65
C LEU A 37 -2.18 -4.11 7.81
N GLY A 38 -1.58 -4.88 6.90
CA GLY A 38 -2.29 -5.86 6.09
C GLY A 38 -2.88 -7.00 6.92
N MET A 39 -2.11 -7.53 7.88
CA MET A 39 -2.58 -8.56 8.80
C MET A 39 -3.70 -8.03 9.70
N PHE A 40 -3.55 -6.80 10.21
CA PHE A 40 -4.58 -6.14 10.99
C PHE A 40 -5.86 -5.86 10.18
N ALA A 41 -5.74 -5.51 8.89
CA ALA A 41 -6.89 -5.34 8.00
C ALA A 41 -7.68 -6.64 7.80
N ILE A 42 -6.98 -7.77 7.65
CA ILE A 42 -7.62 -9.10 7.54
C ILE A 42 -8.28 -9.47 8.86
N PHE A 43 -7.59 -9.26 9.99
CA PHE A 43 -8.14 -9.47 11.33
C PHE A 43 -9.43 -8.65 11.54
N TYR A 44 -9.40 -7.35 11.24
CA TYR A 44 -10.54 -6.45 11.32
C TYR A 44 -11.69 -6.92 10.41
N GLY A 45 -11.39 -7.29 9.17
CA GLY A 45 -12.39 -7.77 8.22
C GLY A 45 -13.12 -9.01 8.69
N LEU A 46 -12.37 -10.01 9.12
CA LEU A 46 -12.93 -11.26 9.62
C LEU A 46 -13.67 -11.05 10.94
N SER A 47 -13.16 -10.17 11.80
CA SER A 47 -13.82 -9.74 13.03
C SER A 47 -15.20 -9.12 12.77
N VAL A 48 -15.32 -8.19 11.81
CA VAL A 48 -16.60 -7.54 11.47
C VAL A 48 -17.55 -8.49 10.71
N LEU A 49 -17.02 -9.29 9.76
CA LEU A 49 -17.83 -10.21 8.96
C LEU A 49 -18.37 -11.40 9.75
N SER A 50 -17.63 -11.88 10.76
CA SER A 50 -18.05 -12.96 11.65
C SER A 50 -18.64 -12.45 12.97
N TYR A 51 -19.13 -11.20 13.00
CA TYR A 51 -19.78 -10.64 14.17
C TYR A 51 -21.06 -11.41 14.54
N SER A 52 -21.23 -11.66 15.84
CA SER A 52 -22.41 -12.28 16.42
C SER A 52 -22.81 -11.53 17.69
N PRO A 53 -24.09 -11.17 17.90
CA PRO A 53 -24.56 -10.58 19.15
C PRO A 53 -24.47 -11.51 20.37
N ALA A 54 -24.40 -12.82 20.14
CA ALA A 54 -24.31 -13.83 21.19
C ALA A 54 -22.88 -14.00 21.76
N ASP A 55 -21.93 -13.21 21.27
CA ASP A 55 -20.54 -13.22 21.70
C ASP A 55 -20.33 -12.24 22.86
N ALA A 56 -19.48 -12.60 23.83
CA ALA A 56 -19.06 -11.69 24.88
C ALA A 56 -18.32 -10.48 24.26
N ALA A 57 -18.81 -9.26 24.48
CA ALA A 57 -18.25 -8.02 23.95
C ALA A 57 -18.66 -6.81 24.84
N PHE A 58 -18.45 -5.57 24.38
CA PHE A 58 -18.80 -4.38 25.18
C PHE A 58 -20.31 -4.24 25.37
N ASN A 59 -21.08 -4.54 24.33
CA ASN A 59 -22.54 -4.42 24.34
C ASN A 59 -23.27 -5.74 24.62
N SER A 60 -22.54 -6.83 24.88
CA SER A 60 -23.12 -8.15 25.13
C SER A 60 -22.33 -8.91 26.19
N SER A 61 -23.00 -9.29 27.28
CA SER A 61 -22.41 -10.08 28.37
C SER A 61 -22.75 -11.56 28.27
N ALA A 62 -22.81 -12.11 27.05
CA ALA A 62 -23.18 -13.50 26.83
C ALA A 62 -22.11 -14.45 27.41
N ALA A 63 -22.55 -15.49 28.13
CA ALA A 63 -21.67 -16.50 28.76
C ALA A 63 -21.44 -17.73 27.85
N GLY A 64 -21.62 -17.57 26.53
CA GLY A 64 -21.65 -18.67 25.56
C GLY A 64 -20.31 -18.94 24.86
N VAL A 65 -20.35 -19.88 23.90
CA VAL A 65 -19.23 -20.17 23.00
C VAL A 65 -19.04 -19.00 22.02
N GLN A 66 -17.78 -18.64 21.77
CA GLN A 66 -17.43 -17.57 20.83
C GLN A 66 -17.71 -17.99 19.39
N HIS A 67 -18.47 -17.18 18.65
CA HIS A 67 -18.78 -17.41 17.23
C HIS A 67 -17.84 -16.64 16.30
N ASN A 68 -17.25 -15.53 16.77
CA ASN A 68 -16.31 -14.74 15.99
C ASN A 68 -15.06 -15.56 15.64
N TRP A 69 -14.69 -15.58 14.37
CA TRP A 69 -13.56 -16.37 13.88
C TRP A 69 -12.21 -15.88 14.41
N MET A 70 -12.14 -14.62 14.82
CA MET A 70 -10.96 -14.02 15.45
C MET A 70 -10.97 -14.15 16.97
N GLY A 71 -11.89 -14.94 17.53
CA GLY A 71 -12.04 -15.16 18.97
C GLY A 71 -12.50 -13.91 19.71
N GLN A 72 -12.19 -13.85 21.00
CA GLN A 72 -12.64 -12.79 21.91
C GLN A 72 -12.22 -11.39 21.46
N SER A 73 -10.96 -11.21 21.07
CA SER A 73 -10.44 -9.91 20.62
C SER A 73 -11.12 -9.45 19.32
N GLY A 74 -11.44 -10.40 18.44
CA GLY A 74 -12.25 -10.16 17.25
C GLY A 74 -13.66 -9.70 17.58
N ALA A 75 -14.32 -10.32 18.55
CA ALA A 75 -15.66 -9.92 18.96
C ALA A 75 -15.69 -8.50 19.51
N TYR A 76 -14.75 -8.13 20.39
CA TYR A 76 -14.64 -6.76 20.90
C TYR A 76 -14.38 -5.72 19.80
N MET A 77 -13.51 -6.03 18.84
CA MET A 77 -13.21 -5.12 17.73
C MET A 77 -14.42 -4.94 16.81
N GLY A 78 -15.10 -6.03 16.46
CA GLY A 78 -16.28 -6.02 15.59
C GLY A 78 -17.46 -5.30 16.25
N ASP A 79 -17.70 -5.59 17.53
CA ASP A 79 -18.72 -4.92 18.34
C ASP A 79 -18.45 -3.42 18.43
N ALA A 80 -17.23 -2.99 18.78
CA ALA A 80 -16.89 -1.57 18.85
C ALA A 80 -17.04 -0.85 17.49
N ALA A 81 -16.62 -1.49 16.39
CA ALA A 81 -16.71 -0.92 15.05
C ALA A 81 -18.17 -0.77 14.59
N LEU A 82 -19.00 -1.80 14.76
CA LEU A 82 -20.41 -1.80 14.41
C LEU A 82 -21.24 -0.91 15.34
N PHE A 83 -20.88 -0.83 16.62
CA PHE A 83 -21.51 0.08 17.55
C PHE A 83 -21.27 1.55 17.20
N LEU A 84 -20.06 1.92 16.79
CA LEU A 84 -19.73 3.31 16.44
C LEU A 84 -20.24 3.71 15.06
N PHE A 85 -19.97 2.89 14.04
CA PHE A 85 -20.16 3.25 12.63
C PHE A 85 -21.26 2.46 11.93
N GLY A 86 -21.81 1.40 12.54
CA GLY A 86 -22.80 0.54 11.92
C GLY A 86 -22.24 -0.26 10.74
N LEU A 87 -23.12 -0.62 9.81
CA LEU A 87 -22.78 -1.33 8.57
C LEU A 87 -21.69 -0.63 7.72
N PRO A 88 -21.65 0.72 7.63
CA PRO A 88 -20.59 1.44 6.94
C PRO A 88 -19.17 1.12 7.43
N ALA A 89 -18.98 0.56 8.64
CA ALA A 89 -17.68 0.14 9.17
C ALA A 89 -16.89 -0.79 8.22
N ILE A 90 -17.59 -1.53 7.35
CA ILE A 90 -16.99 -2.42 6.35
C ILE A 90 -16.05 -1.65 5.40
N PHE A 91 -16.31 -0.37 5.12
CA PHE A 91 -15.48 0.44 4.22
C PHE A 91 -14.11 0.83 4.79
N LEU A 92 -13.88 0.63 6.09
CA LEU A 92 -12.55 0.80 6.68
C LEU A 92 -11.57 -0.26 6.15
N LEU A 93 -12.06 -1.48 5.86
CA LEU A 93 -11.26 -2.58 5.33
C LEU A 93 -10.58 -2.25 3.99
N PRO A 94 -11.29 -1.85 2.92
CA PRO A 94 -10.65 -1.53 1.64
C PRO A 94 -9.66 -0.37 1.78
N LEU A 95 -9.94 0.62 2.65
CA LEU A 95 -9.00 1.70 2.92
C LEU A 95 -7.69 1.18 3.53
N MET A 96 -7.77 0.32 4.55
CA MET A 96 -6.60 -0.27 5.19
C MET A 96 -5.79 -1.14 4.22
N LEU A 97 -6.46 -1.93 3.37
CA LEU A 97 -5.79 -2.74 2.35
C LEU A 97 -5.09 -1.87 1.30
N VAL A 98 -5.71 -0.75 0.89
CA VAL A 98 -5.08 0.24 0.01
C VAL A 98 -3.84 0.83 0.66
N PHE A 99 -3.89 1.18 1.96
CA PHE A 99 -2.74 1.71 2.68
C PHE A 99 -1.61 0.68 2.82
N ALA A 100 -1.94 -0.55 3.22
CA ALA A 100 -0.97 -1.64 3.32
C ALA A 100 -0.28 -1.89 1.97
N ARG A 101 -1.04 -1.93 0.88
CA ARG A 101 -0.51 -2.12 -0.48
C ARG A 101 0.35 -0.94 -0.95
N ARG A 102 -0.07 0.30 -0.70
CA ARG A 102 0.74 1.49 -1.03
C ARG A 102 2.06 1.49 -0.26
N LEU A 103 2.01 1.16 1.03
CA LEU A 103 3.20 1.11 1.88
C LEU A 103 4.16 -0.01 1.44
N TRP A 104 3.62 -1.20 1.09
CA TRP A 104 4.41 -2.30 0.53
C TRP A 104 5.16 -1.89 -0.75
N ARG A 105 4.49 -1.12 -1.59
CA ARG A 105 4.98 -0.68 -2.91
C ARG A 105 5.81 0.60 -2.90
N ASP A 106 6.11 1.17 -1.73
CA ASP A 106 6.84 2.44 -1.60
C ASP A 106 6.15 3.63 -2.31
N VAL A 107 4.82 3.58 -2.46
CA VAL A 107 4.08 4.67 -3.10
C VAL A 107 3.86 5.78 -2.08
N PRO A 108 4.34 7.01 -2.32
CA PRO A 108 4.23 8.10 -1.35
C PRO A 108 2.76 8.46 -1.08
N GLN A 109 2.45 8.64 0.20
CA GLN A 109 1.09 8.91 0.72
C GLN A 109 1.05 10.20 1.54
N PRO A 110 1.25 11.38 0.91
CA PRO A 110 1.27 12.66 1.62
C PRO A 110 -0.07 13.02 2.29
N GLU A 111 -1.18 12.47 1.80
CA GLU A 111 -2.54 12.86 2.21
C GLU A 111 -3.30 11.75 2.94
N TRP A 112 -2.60 10.81 3.58
CA TRP A 112 -3.22 9.67 4.27
C TRP A 112 -4.26 10.11 5.32
N LYS A 113 -3.99 11.21 6.04
CA LYS A 113 -4.94 11.79 7.01
C LYS A 113 -6.23 12.25 6.34
N ARG A 114 -6.11 12.91 5.18
CA ARG A 114 -7.26 13.38 4.41
C ARG A 114 -8.08 12.20 3.88
N GLN A 115 -7.41 11.15 3.38
CA GLN A 115 -8.06 9.91 2.95
C GLN A 115 -8.85 9.26 4.10
N LEU A 116 -8.24 9.15 5.29
CA LEU A 116 -8.90 8.61 6.49
C LEU A 116 -10.11 9.45 6.90
N VAL A 117 -9.95 10.78 7.00
CA VAL A 117 -11.05 11.69 7.38
C VAL A 117 -12.18 11.64 6.36
N GLN A 118 -11.87 11.62 5.06
CA GLN A 118 -12.90 11.51 4.00
C GLN A 118 -13.64 10.18 4.07
N CYS A 119 -12.94 9.07 4.35
CA CYS A 119 -13.56 7.77 4.51
C CYS A 119 -14.48 7.75 5.75
N VAL A 120 -14.00 8.20 6.90
CA VAL A 120 -14.80 8.28 8.14
C VAL A 120 -16.01 9.18 7.95
N PHE A 121 -15.84 10.35 7.35
CA PHE A 121 -16.95 11.26 7.07
C PHE A 121 -17.97 10.65 6.10
N GLY A 122 -17.51 9.95 5.05
CA GLY A 122 -18.39 9.21 4.14
C GLY A 122 -19.14 8.07 4.84
N MET A 123 -18.48 7.34 5.75
CA MET A 123 -19.12 6.31 6.58
C MET A 123 -20.19 6.89 7.49
N LEU A 124 -19.92 8.02 8.16
CA LEU A 124 -20.90 8.71 9.00
C LEU A 124 -22.10 9.21 8.20
N LEU A 125 -21.87 9.73 6.99
CA LEU A 125 -22.95 10.21 6.12
C LEU A 125 -23.83 9.06 5.60
N MET A 126 -23.22 7.92 5.22
CA MET A 126 -23.97 6.70 4.91
C MET A 126 -24.74 6.18 6.13
N GLY A 127 -24.08 6.14 7.29
CA GLY A 127 -24.67 5.68 8.53
C GLY A 127 -25.89 6.52 8.91
N PHE A 128 -25.81 7.84 8.76
CA PHE A 128 -26.94 8.74 8.94
C PHE A 128 -28.11 8.41 8.01
N GLY A 129 -27.85 8.18 6.72
CA GLY A 129 -28.90 7.76 5.77
C GLY A 129 -29.56 6.43 6.15
N MET A 130 -28.76 5.46 6.61
CA MET A 130 -29.25 4.15 7.05
C MET A 130 -30.05 4.26 8.35
N ALA A 131 -29.59 5.04 9.33
CA ALA A 131 -30.29 5.28 10.59
C ALA A 131 -31.65 5.98 10.33
N TYR A 132 -31.65 7.01 9.49
CA TYR A 132 -32.86 7.77 9.15
C TYR A 132 -33.85 6.92 8.33
N TRP A 133 -33.37 5.99 7.50
CA TRP A 133 -34.23 5.00 6.85
C TRP A 133 -34.86 4.04 7.87
N GLN A 134 -34.08 3.62 8.85
CA GLN A 134 -34.41 2.57 9.80
C GLN A 134 -35.12 3.13 11.05
N HIS A 135 -36.28 3.75 10.86
CA HIS A 135 -37.16 4.09 11.98
C HIS A 135 -37.90 2.83 12.46
N GLY A 136 -37.24 2.04 13.32
CA GLY A 136 -37.79 0.87 14.00
C GLY A 136 -37.48 -0.46 13.31
N SER A 137 -36.62 -1.27 13.91
CA SER A 137 -36.59 -2.73 13.73
C SER A 137 -35.66 -3.36 14.77
N ASP A 138 -36.04 -4.53 15.28
CA ASP A 138 -35.19 -5.41 16.07
C ASP A 138 -34.09 -5.99 15.16
N ILE A 139 -33.01 -5.23 14.97
CA ILE A 139 -31.86 -5.72 14.20
C ILE A 139 -30.84 -6.25 15.18
N GLY A 140 -30.27 -7.42 14.89
CA GLY A 140 -29.15 -8.02 15.63
C GLY A 140 -27.83 -7.24 15.50
N LEU A 141 -27.86 -5.91 15.45
CA LEU A 141 -26.69 -5.03 15.51
C LEU A 141 -26.83 -4.12 16.73
N PRO A 142 -25.73 -3.85 17.48
CA PRO A 142 -25.78 -3.13 18.75
C PRO A 142 -26.46 -1.75 18.69
N ALA A 143 -26.31 -1.04 17.56
CA ALA A 143 -26.76 0.32 17.37
C ALA A 143 -27.42 0.54 16.00
N GLY A 144 -28.08 -0.48 15.45
CA GLY A 144 -28.72 -0.44 14.13
C GLY A 144 -27.72 -0.33 12.97
N TRP A 145 -28.23 -0.06 11.76
CA TRP A 145 -27.39 -0.06 10.54
C TRP A 145 -26.48 1.16 10.44
N GLY A 146 -26.82 2.26 11.11
CA GLY A 146 -26.05 3.51 11.08
C GLY A 146 -24.99 3.65 12.17
N GLY A 147 -25.08 2.88 13.26
CA GLY A 147 -24.25 3.06 14.44
C GLY A 147 -24.69 4.24 15.32
N THR A 148 -24.12 4.31 16.52
CA THR A 148 -24.50 5.30 17.55
C THR A 148 -24.27 6.75 17.13
N ILE A 149 -23.19 7.04 16.41
CA ILE A 149 -22.88 8.42 15.96
C ILE A 149 -23.94 8.90 14.96
N ALA A 150 -24.38 8.02 14.07
CA ALA A 150 -25.43 8.33 13.11
C ALA A 150 -26.79 8.49 13.77
N LEU A 151 -27.12 7.64 14.75
CA LEU A 151 -28.36 7.77 15.54
C LEU A 151 -28.40 9.08 16.32
N LEU A 152 -27.26 9.54 16.85
CA LEU A 152 -27.18 10.83 17.50
C LEU A 152 -27.48 11.97 16.50
N ALA A 153 -26.91 11.91 15.30
CA ALA A 153 -27.19 12.88 14.24
C ALA A 153 -28.66 12.84 13.78
N ASP A 154 -29.24 11.64 13.64
CA ASP A 154 -30.66 11.41 13.36
C ASP A 154 -31.55 12.10 14.39
N SER A 155 -31.32 11.82 15.68
CA SER A 155 -32.12 12.39 16.77
C SER A 155 -32.09 13.92 16.82
N GLY A 156 -31.02 14.56 16.33
CA GLY A 156 -30.94 16.01 16.19
C GLY A 156 -31.68 16.57 14.97
N ILE A 157 -31.75 15.82 13.88
CA ILE A 157 -32.33 16.27 12.59
C ILE A 157 -33.83 15.97 12.50
N THR A 158 -34.26 14.82 13.02
CA THR A 158 -35.66 14.39 13.03
C THR A 158 -36.64 15.45 13.58
N PRO A 159 -36.39 16.13 14.73
CA PRO A 159 -37.30 17.17 15.24
C PRO A 159 -37.31 18.46 14.42
N LEU A 160 -36.27 18.71 13.61
CA LEU A 160 -36.25 19.85 12.68
C LEU A 160 -37.12 19.55 11.46
N LEU A 161 -37.02 18.32 10.95
CA LEU A 161 -37.81 17.87 9.80
C LEU A 161 -39.26 17.55 10.15
N SER A 162 -39.57 17.25 11.41
CA SER A 162 -40.97 17.05 11.85
C SER A 162 -41.78 18.34 11.88
N ARG A 163 -41.18 19.52 11.65
CA ARG A 163 -41.91 20.78 11.48
C ARG A 163 -42.51 20.93 10.08
N ILE A 164 -42.04 20.13 9.13
CA ILE A 164 -42.47 20.16 7.74
C ILE A 164 -43.39 18.96 7.51
N ASP A 165 -44.69 19.18 7.70
CA ASP A 165 -45.69 18.14 7.51
C ASP A 165 -46.21 18.10 6.07
N GLY A 166 -46.70 16.93 5.66
CA GLY A 166 -47.28 16.69 4.33
C GLY A 166 -46.31 16.10 3.29
N GLY A 167 -46.72 16.08 2.02
CA GLY A 167 -45.97 15.41 0.93
C GLY A 167 -44.59 16.00 0.66
N LEU A 168 -44.40 17.31 0.89
CA LEU A 168 -43.09 17.95 0.81
C LEU A 168 -42.14 17.44 1.89
N GLY A 169 -42.63 17.20 3.11
CA GLY A 169 -41.85 16.60 4.19
C GLY A 169 -41.33 15.23 3.81
N THR A 170 -42.18 14.38 3.22
CA THR A 170 -41.78 13.06 2.73
C THR A 170 -40.73 13.14 1.62
N LEU A 171 -40.91 14.05 0.64
CA LEU A 171 -39.92 14.24 -0.41
C LEU A 171 -38.56 14.68 0.15
N VAL A 172 -38.54 15.66 1.06
CA VAL A 172 -37.30 16.12 1.71
C VAL A 172 -36.61 14.97 2.46
N ARG A 173 -37.37 14.14 3.20
CA ARG A 173 -36.84 12.96 3.90
C ARG A 173 -36.20 11.96 2.94
N VAL A 174 -36.92 11.58 1.89
CA VAL A 174 -36.43 10.62 0.90
C VAL A 174 -35.19 11.18 0.19
N THR A 175 -35.23 12.44 -0.26
CA THR A 175 -34.08 13.08 -0.90
C THR A 175 -32.88 13.15 0.04
N LEU A 176 -33.09 13.45 1.33
CA LEU A 176 -32.02 13.50 2.32
C LEU A 176 -31.34 12.13 2.49
N ILE A 177 -32.12 11.05 2.58
CA ILE A 177 -31.58 9.69 2.69
C ILE A 177 -30.78 9.31 1.44
N PHE A 178 -31.33 9.53 0.25
CA PHE A 178 -30.62 9.21 -1.00
C PHE A 178 -29.36 10.07 -1.17
N ALA A 179 -29.43 11.36 -0.83
CA ALA A 179 -28.29 12.26 -0.91
C ALA A 179 -27.18 11.85 0.07
N SER A 180 -27.52 11.42 1.29
CA SER A 180 -26.53 11.00 2.28
C SER A 180 -25.89 9.65 1.92
N LEU A 181 -26.67 8.68 1.43
CA LEU A 181 -26.16 7.40 0.96
C LEU A 181 -25.24 7.57 -0.26
N LEU A 182 -25.71 8.22 -1.31
CA LEU A 182 -24.93 8.43 -2.54
C LEU A 182 -23.71 9.32 -2.28
N GLY A 183 -23.88 10.40 -1.51
CA GLY A 183 -22.79 11.29 -1.13
C GLY A 183 -21.72 10.56 -0.30
N GLY A 184 -22.14 9.71 0.63
CA GLY A 184 -21.23 8.94 1.47
C GLY A 184 -20.48 7.87 0.70
N ILE A 185 -21.15 7.14 -0.21
CA ILE A 185 -20.49 6.19 -1.12
C ILE A 185 -19.47 6.92 -1.99
N ALA A 186 -19.85 8.04 -2.60
CA ALA A 186 -18.96 8.83 -3.46
C ALA A 186 -17.71 9.32 -2.70
N LEU A 187 -17.88 9.77 -1.44
CA LEU A 187 -16.78 10.17 -0.57
C LEU A 187 -15.84 9.02 -0.23
N VAL A 188 -16.39 7.85 0.12
CA VAL A 188 -15.58 6.66 0.41
C VAL A 188 -14.81 6.22 -0.83
N VAL A 189 -15.45 6.11 -1.99
CA VAL A 189 -14.78 5.75 -3.24
C VAL A 189 -13.67 6.75 -3.59
N ARG A 190 -13.94 8.04 -3.44
CA ARG A 190 -12.94 9.10 -3.64
C ARG A 190 -11.79 9.02 -2.62
N SER A 191 -12.07 8.61 -1.39
CA SER A 191 -11.06 8.45 -0.33
C SER A 191 -10.04 7.36 -0.65
N LEU A 192 -10.44 6.32 -1.38
CA LEU A 192 -9.54 5.24 -1.82
C LEU A 192 -8.51 5.73 -2.85
N GLN A 193 -8.75 6.88 -3.49
CA GLN A 193 -7.90 7.48 -4.52
C GLN A 193 -7.43 6.45 -5.55
N LEU A 194 -8.35 5.65 -6.09
CA LEU A 194 -8.04 4.57 -7.04
C LEU A 194 -7.32 5.05 -8.31
N GLU A 195 -7.35 6.35 -8.58
CA GLU A 195 -6.64 7.03 -9.67
C GLU A 195 -5.11 6.97 -9.55
N ARG A 196 -4.55 6.88 -8.34
CA ARG A 196 -3.11 6.64 -8.19
C ARG A 196 -2.82 5.19 -8.54
N PRO A 197 -1.71 4.87 -9.21
CA PRO A 197 -1.44 3.55 -9.78
C PRO A 197 -1.41 2.43 -8.71
N LEU A 198 -2.58 1.89 -8.37
CA LEU A 198 -2.79 0.74 -7.49
C LEU A 198 -2.50 -0.58 -8.21
N PHE A 199 -2.75 -0.59 -9.53
CA PHE A 199 -2.65 -1.76 -10.40
C PHE A 199 -1.55 -1.66 -11.47
N ARG A 200 -0.81 -0.54 -11.56
CA ARG A 200 0.32 -0.47 -12.50
C ARG A 200 1.40 -1.42 -12.00
N VAL A 201 1.55 -2.59 -12.62
CA VAL A 201 2.68 -3.49 -12.37
C VAL A 201 3.94 -2.66 -12.61
N SER A 202 4.84 -2.60 -11.62
CA SER A 202 6.15 -2.01 -11.87
C SER A 202 6.74 -2.86 -12.99
N ALA A 203 6.85 -2.32 -14.21
CA ALA A 203 7.58 -2.97 -15.26
C ALA A 203 8.97 -3.23 -14.67
N ILE A 204 9.27 -4.50 -14.40
CA ILE A 204 10.61 -4.90 -13.99
C ILE A 204 11.49 -4.34 -15.10
N PRO A 205 12.40 -3.39 -14.85
CA PRO A 205 13.33 -2.97 -15.86
C PRO A 205 14.19 -4.19 -16.14
N PHE A 206 13.80 -4.98 -17.14
CA PHE A 206 14.62 -6.07 -17.64
C PHE A 206 15.95 -5.42 -18.00
N PRO A 207 17.08 -5.84 -17.38
CA PRO A 207 18.37 -5.39 -17.84
C PRO A 207 18.42 -5.76 -19.32
N LYS A 208 18.51 -4.75 -20.19
CA LYS A 208 18.65 -4.98 -21.63
C LYS A 208 19.87 -5.90 -21.77
N SER A 209 19.63 -7.16 -22.15
CA SER A 209 20.70 -8.09 -22.42
C SER A 209 21.61 -7.45 -23.47
N PRO A 210 22.95 -7.51 -23.31
CA PRO A 210 23.83 -7.07 -24.37
C PRO A 210 23.50 -7.96 -25.57
N ARG A 211 22.96 -7.35 -26.62
CA ARG A 211 22.83 -7.97 -27.94
C ARG A 211 24.24 -8.30 -28.39
N TRP A 212 24.64 -9.55 -28.19
CA TRP A 212 25.77 -10.16 -28.84
C TRP A 212 25.48 -10.09 -30.33
N ALA A 213 26.32 -9.35 -31.05
CA ALA A 213 26.23 -9.17 -32.48
C ALA A 213 26.45 -10.52 -33.16
N ALA A 214 25.35 -11.22 -33.42
CA ALA A 214 25.26 -12.31 -34.38
C ALA A 214 24.44 -11.76 -35.55
N ASP A 215 25.06 -10.89 -36.34
CA ASP A 215 24.58 -10.48 -37.67
C ASP A 215 25.83 -10.12 -38.49
N ASP A 216 26.61 -11.14 -38.78
CA ASP A 216 27.58 -11.12 -39.86
C ASP A 216 27.52 -12.48 -40.54
N LEU A 217 26.47 -12.70 -41.33
CA LEU A 217 26.34 -13.73 -42.38
C LEU A 217 24.97 -13.57 -43.05
N GLY A 218 24.90 -12.88 -44.19
CA GLY A 218 23.72 -12.91 -45.04
C GLY A 218 23.56 -11.69 -45.94
N ALA A 219 24.12 -11.78 -47.13
CA ALA A 219 24.12 -10.76 -48.16
C ALA A 219 22.79 -10.63 -48.93
N ILE A 220 22.71 -9.52 -49.68
CA ILE A 220 21.90 -9.25 -50.90
C ILE A 220 20.54 -8.58 -50.63
N GLY A 221 20.37 -7.37 -51.19
CA GLY A 221 19.06 -6.90 -51.66
C GLY A 221 18.72 -5.44 -51.38
N ASP A 222 19.21 -4.58 -52.26
CA ASP A 222 18.47 -3.51 -52.95
C ASP A 222 17.77 -2.34 -52.22
N ASP A 223 18.20 -1.18 -52.69
CA ASP A 223 17.58 0.14 -52.87
C ASP A 223 17.09 1.05 -51.71
N SER A 224 17.64 2.27 -51.79
CA SER A 224 17.06 3.58 -51.43
C SER A 224 16.84 3.97 -49.95
N THR A 225 17.85 4.63 -49.37
CA THR A 225 17.74 5.46 -48.14
C THR A 225 17.73 6.96 -48.50
N PRO A 226 16.88 7.81 -47.90
CA PRO A 226 17.09 9.26 -47.87
C PRO A 226 18.11 9.65 -46.77
N PRO A 227 18.88 10.74 -46.95
CA PRO A 227 20.20 10.90 -46.35
C PRO A 227 20.16 11.36 -44.89
N VAL A 228 20.80 10.60 -44.00
CA VAL A 228 21.13 11.03 -42.64
C VAL A 228 22.39 11.90 -42.72
N GLU A 229 22.24 13.16 -42.30
CA GLU A 229 23.27 14.18 -42.22
C GLU A 229 24.50 13.67 -41.46
N ALA A 230 25.65 13.59 -42.16
CA ALA A 230 26.88 13.03 -41.65
C ALA A 230 27.47 13.92 -40.55
N LYS A 231 27.45 13.45 -39.30
CA LYS A 231 28.33 14.01 -38.24
C LYS A 231 29.79 13.73 -38.61
N PRO A 232 30.71 14.71 -38.46
CA PRO A 232 32.09 14.55 -38.87
C PRO A 232 32.77 13.41 -38.09
N PRO A 233 33.71 12.68 -38.72
CA PRO A 233 34.32 11.50 -38.13
C PRO A 233 35.09 11.87 -36.85
N ARG A 234 34.77 11.17 -35.76
CA ARG A 234 35.50 11.27 -34.50
C ARG A 234 36.94 10.81 -34.74
N LYS A 235 37.91 11.65 -34.37
CA LYS A 235 39.36 11.44 -34.51
C LYS A 235 39.74 10.02 -34.05
N VAL A 236 40.34 9.25 -34.95
CA VAL A 236 40.86 7.91 -34.68
C VAL A 236 41.97 8.03 -33.63
N ILE A 237 41.80 7.35 -32.50
CA ILE A 237 42.85 7.18 -31.51
C ILE A 237 43.63 5.95 -31.94
N GLU A 238 44.91 6.12 -32.29
CA GLU A 238 45.79 4.99 -32.58
C GLU A 238 45.93 4.12 -31.32
N PRO A 239 45.77 2.79 -31.42
CA PRO A 239 45.90 1.91 -30.28
C PRO A 239 47.36 1.84 -29.82
N GLU A 240 47.61 2.26 -28.58
CA GLU A 240 48.89 2.12 -27.89
C GLU A 240 49.25 0.63 -27.78
N ASN A 241 50.23 0.18 -28.56
CA ASN A 241 50.70 -1.20 -28.58
C ASN A 241 51.50 -1.52 -27.31
N ARG A 242 50.82 -1.93 -26.25
CA ARG A 242 51.48 -2.55 -25.09
C ARG A 242 51.46 -4.07 -25.23
N LYS A 243 52.66 -4.65 -25.35
CA LYS A 243 52.83 -6.11 -25.32
C LYS A 243 52.36 -6.67 -23.96
N PRO A 244 51.60 -7.77 -23.94
CA PRO A 244 51.17 -8.39 -22.69
C PRO A 244 52.39 -8.93 -21.92
N PRO A 245 52.38 -8.88 -20.58
CA PRO A 245 53.46 -9.40 -19.75
C PRO A 245 53.52 -10.92 -19.84
N VAL A 246 54.71 -11.44 -20.14
CA VAL A 246 55.04 -12.87 -20.17
C VAL A 246 55.10 -13.37 -18.72
N ILE A 247 54.29 -14.39 -18.41
CA ILE A 247 54.33 -15.09 -17.13
C ILE A 247 55.44 -16.13 -17.24
N ASP A 248 56.52 -15.94 -16.49
CA ASP A 248 57.61 -16.91 -16.40
C ASP A 248 57.15 -18.14 -15.59
N ASP A 249 57.36 -19.33 -16.15
CA ASP A 249 56.98 -20.60 -15.55
C ASP A 249 57.75 -20.84 -14.24
N ARG A 250 57.03 -21.19 -13.18
CA ARG A 250 57.62 -21.57 -11.88
C ARG A 250 58.38 -22.89 -12.00
N ASN A 251 59.69 -22.79 -12.21
CA ASN A 251 60.60 -23.92 -12.12
C ASN A 251 61.05 -24.12 -10.65
N ALA A 252 60.50 -25.14 -9.97
CA ALA A 252 61.20 -25.96 -8.97
C ALA A 252 60.26 -27.03 -8.38
N ALA A 253 60.54 -28.29 -8.67
CA ALA A 253 59.94 -29.43 -7.96
C ALA A 253 60.53 -29.54 -6.53
N PRO A 254 59.72 -29.82 -5.49
CA PRO A 254 60.23 -30.00 -4.13
C PRO A 254 61.01 -31.32 -4.00
N LYS A 255 62.22 -31.26 -3.43
CA LYS A 255 63.04 -32.44 -3.09
C LYS A 255 62.31 -33.30 -2.05
N LYS A 256 62.19 -34.59 -2.32
CA LYS A 256 61.67 -35.61 -1.38
C LYS A 256 62.62 -35.75 -0.19
N ALA A 257 62.08 -35.71 1.02
CA ALA A 257 62.81 -36.08 2.23
C ALA A 257 62.92 -37.62 2.33
N ALA A 258 64.14 -38.13 2.54
CA ALA A 258 64.37 -39.53 2.86
C ALA A 258 64.14 -39.75 4.36
N PHE A 259 63.29 -40.71 4.71
CA PHE A 259 63.14 -41.17 6.09
C PHE A 259 64.22 -42.22 6.37
N SER A 260 65.04 -41.97 7.40
CA SER A 260 66.00 -42.92 7.95
C SER A 260 65.29 -43.81 8.95
N THR A 261 65.30 -45.11 8.72
CA THR A 261 64.96 -46.16 9.68
C THR A 261 66.04 -46.23 10.76
N GLY A 262 65.63 -46.33 12.02
CA GLY A 262 66.47 -46.51 13.20
C GLY A 262 65.63 -46.59 14.44
#